data_AF-A0A1Z3N6S0-F1
#
_entry.id   AF-A0A1Z3N6S0-F1
#
_cell.length_a   1.000
_cell.length_b   1.000
_cell.length_c   1.000
_cell.angle_alpha   90.00
_cell.angle_beta   90.00
_cell.angle_gamma   90.00
#
_symmetry.space_group_name_H-M   'P 1'
#
loop_
_entity.id
_entity.type
_entity.pdbx_description
1 polymer ?
#
loop_
_entity_poly.entity_id
_entity_poly.type
_entity_poly.pdbx_seq_one_letter_code
_entity_poly.pdbx_strand_id
1 'polypeptide(L)'
;MVGSLKYFELWALKFSAFLAGSFFCFFLQSQFQIRAVVAAALTGFLGTFIPDTKRIEKTHVHATIYMGAFIAMGSRVVEAGPWQILWVSVLGSTIYFLISPYFKGMGGRLGLIAFISSLLGWAMRHWL
;
A
#
# COMPACT_ATOMS: atom_id res chain seq x y z
N MET A 1 -30.08 5.49 -12.31
CA MET A 1 -28.77 5.96 -12.81
C MET A 1 -27.83 6.55 -11.74
N VAL A 2 -28.17 6.54 -10.44
CA VAL A 2 -27.27 7.06 -9.37
C VAL A 2 -26.31 5.99 -8.80
N GLY A 3 -26.62 4.70 -8.98
CA GLY A 3 -25.80 3.59 -8.50
C GLY A 3 -24.44 3.50 -9.19
N SER A 4 -24.42 3.46 -10.54
CA SER A 4 -23.20 3.26 -11.35
C SER A 4 -22.13 4.34 -11.11
N LEU A 5 -22.52 5.61 -10.98
CA LEU A 5 -21.60 6.72 -10.75
C LEU A 5 -20.84 6.57 -9.41
N LYS A 6 -21.51 6.08 -8.37
CA LYS A 6 -20.88 5.84 -7.05
C LYS A 6 -19.83 4.73 -7.10
N TYR A 7 -20.06 3.67 -7.89
CA TYR A 7 -19.06 2.60 -8.05
C TYR A 7 -17.82 3.09 -8.79
N PHE A 8 -17.98 3.97 -9.77
CA PHE A 8 -16.86 4.56 -10.50
C PHE A 8 -16.04 5.52 -9.63
N GLU A 9 -16.67 6.41 -8.85
CA GLU A 9 -15.95 7.27 -7.88
C GLU A 9 -15.19 6.46 -6.84
N LEU A 10 -15.78 5.37 -6.34
CA LEU A 10 -15.13 4.46 -5.38
C LEU A 10 -13.91 3.76 -5.99
N TRP A 11 -14.00 3.35 -7.25
CA TRP A 11 -12.89 2.75 -7.97
C TRP A 11 -11.75 3.76 -8.20
N ALA A 12 -12.08 4.98 -8.63
CA ALA A 12 -11.11 6.05 -8.84
C ALA A 12 -10.39 6.47 -7.55
N LEU A 13 -11.12 6.53 -6.42
CA LEU A 13 -10.55 6.80 -5.10
C LEU A 13 -9.60 5.69 -4.62
N LYS A 14 -9.97 4.42 -4.85
CA LYS A 14 -9.08 3.29 -4.56
C LYS A 14 -7.82 3.36 -5.42
N PHE A 15 -7.96 3.68 -6.70
CA PHE A 15 -6.84 3.82 -7.62
C PHE A 15 -5.89 4.94 -7.20
N SER A 16 -6.40 6.14 -6.88
CA SER A 16 -5.56 7.27 -6.47
C SER A 16 -4.85 7.01 -5.15
N ALA A 17 -5.52 6.38 -4.18
CA ALA A 17 -4.93 5.97 -2.92
C ALA A 17 -3.82 4.92 -3.11
N PHE A 18 -4.05 3.96 -4.01
CA PHE A 18 -3.05 2.95 -4.36
C PHE A 18 -1.80 3.58 -4.96
N LEU A 19 -2.00 4.46 -5.95
CA LEU A 19 -0.95 5.19 -6.63
C LEU A 19 -0.14 6.04 -5.65
N ALA A 20 -0.82 6.77 -4.76
CA ALA A 20 -0.17 7.60 -3.75
C ALA A 20 0.71 6.75 -2.82
N GLY A 21 0.21 5.61 -2.33
CA GLY A 21 0.98 4.68 -1.50
C GLY A 21 2.21 4.10 -2.23
N SER A 22 2.04 3.65 -3.47
CA SER A 22 3.17 3.12 -4.26
C SER A 22 4.22 4.19 -4.57
N PHE A 23 3.78 5.40 -4.95
CA PHE A 23 4.68 6.49 -5.29
C PHE A 23 5.48 6.98 -4.08
N PHE A 24 4.81 7.11 -2.93
CA PHE A 24 5.46 7.58 -1.70
C PHE A 24 6.49 6.56 -1.19
N CYS A 25 6.17 5.26 -1.25
CA CYS A 25 7.12 4.21 -0.88
C CYS A 25 8.33 4.16 -1.82
N PHE A 26 8.12 4.31 -3.13
CA PHE A 26 9.20 4.38 -4.11
C PHE A 26 10.10 5.60 -3.88
N PHE A 27 9.50 6.77 -3.60
CA PHE A 27 10.26 7.99 -3.32
C PHE A 27 11.14 7.84 -2.06
N LEU A 28 10.60 7.26 -0.99
CA LEU A 28 11.37 6.97 0.23
C LEU A 28 12.53 6.01 -0.04
N GLN A 29 12.29 4.95 -0.81
CA GLN A 29 13.31 3.95 -1.11
C GLN A 29 14.41 4.50 -2.02
N SER A 30 14.05 5.31 -3.02
CA SER A 30 14.98 5.92 -3.95
C SER A 30 15.89 6.94 -3.26
N GLN A 31 15.33 7.83 -2.42
CA GLN A 31 16.09 8.90 -1.78
C GLN A 31 16.92 8.45 -0.57
N PHE A 32 16.40 7.52 0.25
CA PHE A 32 17.03 7.21 1.54
C PHE A 32 17.76 5.86 1.59
N GLN A 33 17.72 5.03 0.54
CA GLN A 33 18.32 3.68 0.52
C GLN A 33 17.91 2.83 1.75
N ILE A 34 16.75 3.12 2.33
CA ILE A 34 16.22 2.43 3.52
C ILE A 34 15.72 1.05 3.10
N ARG A 35 15.84 0.06 4.00
CA ARG A 35 15.26 -1.28 3.82
C ARG A 35 13.79 -1.16 3.40
N ALA A 36 13.42 -1.85 2.33
CA ALA A 36 12.10 -1.72 1.70
C ALA A 36 10.92 -1.92 2.69
N VAL A 37 11.09 -2.77 3.71
CA VAL A 37 10.10 -2.97 4.79
C VAL A 37 9.81 -1.69 5.58
N VAL A 38 10.86 -0.93 5.92
CA VAL A 38 10.73 0.29 6.74
C VAL A 38 10.09 1.42 5.92
N ALA A 39 10.44 1.52 4.63
CA ALA A 39 9.80 2.47 3.72
C ALA A 39 8.28 2.19 3.55
N ALA A 40 7.90 0.92 3.42
CA ALA A 40 6.49 0.53 3.34
C ALA A 40 5.75 0.79 4.66
N ALA A 41 6.37 0.49 5.81
CA ALA A 41 5.79 0.75 7.13
C ALA A 41 5.57 2.26 7.38
N LEU A 42 6.54 3.11 7.03
CA LEU A 42 6.41 4.57 7.12
C LEU A 42 5.30 5.10 6.22
N THR A 43 5.22 4.59 4.99
CA THR A 43 4.17 4.99 4.04
C THR A 43 2.79 4.59 4.56
N GLY A 44 2.65 3.39 5.13
CA GLY A 44 1.42 2.93 5.77
C GLY A 44 1.04 3.72 7.02
N PHE A 45 2.04 4.08 7.84
CA PHE A 45 1.86 4.90 9.03
C PHE A 45 1.38 6.32 8.67
N LEU A 46 2.01 6.96 7.69
CA LEU A 46 1.58 8.26 7.17
C LEU A 46 0.20 8.18 6.51
N GLY A 47 -0.10 7.07 5.84
CA GLY A 47 -1.43 6.79 5.30
C GLY A 47 -2.53 6.71 6.36
N THR A 48 -2.19 6.40 7.62
CA THR A 48 -3.15 6.34 8.76
C THR A 48 -3.53 7.74 9.27
N PHE A 49 -2.72 8.76 8.99
CA PHE A 49 -3.05 10.15 9.34
C PHE A 49 -4.04 10.81 8.37
N ILE A 50 -4.47 10.12 7.31
CA ILE A 50 -5.45 10.64 6.37
C ILE A 50 -6.82 10.65 7.07
N PRO A 51 -7.46 11.82 7.28
CA PRO A 51 -8.64 11.94 8.11
C PRO A 51 -9.82 11.12 7.58
N ASP A 52 -10.38 10.28 8.46
CA ASP A 52 -11.58 9.48 8.22
C ASP A 52 -12.81 10.38 7.99
N THR A 53 -13.09 10.70 6.73
CA THR A 53 -14.40 11.23 6.34
C THR A 53 -15.40 10.07 6.28
N LYS A 54 -16.65 10.27 6.73
CA LYS A 54 -17.77 9.27 6.70
C LYS A 54 -18.01 8.59 5.33
N ARG A 55 -17.51 9.16 4.24
CA ARG A 55 -17.56 8.61 2.86
C ARG A 55 -16.43 7.60 2.56
N ILE A 56 -15.36 7.63 3.36
CA ILE A 56 -14.07 6.92 3.20
C ILE A 56 -14.03 5.62 4.03
N GLU A 57 -14.73 5.58 5.17
CA GLU A 57 -14.85 4.42 6.07
C GLU A 57 -15.32 3.13 5.36
N LYS A 58 -16.21 3.26 4.37
CA LYS A 58 -16.72 2.12 3.57
C LYS A 58 -15.72 1.60 2.53
N THR A 59 -14.66 2.36 2.22
CA THR A 59 -13.85 2.14 1.02
C THR A 59 -12.49 1.49 1.31
N HIS A 60 -12.16 1.25 2.59
CA HIS A 60 -10.89 0.65 3.00
C HIS A 60 -9.66 1.37 2.38
N VAL A 61 -9.69 2.71 2.38
CA VAL A 61 -8.64 3.53 1.76
C VAL A 61 -7.27 3.25 2.39
N HIS A 62 -7.20 3.13 3.71
CA HIS A 62 -6.01 2.71 4.45
C HIS A 62 -5.39 1.41 3.94
N ALA A 63 -6.23 0.38 3.69
CA ALA A 63 -5.76 -0.91 3.18
C ALA A 63 -5.24 -0.81 1.74
N THR A 64 -5.82 0.09 0.95
CA THR A 64 -5.43 0.32 -0.45
C THR A 64 -4.08 1.02 -0.53
N ILE A 65 -3.83 2.01 0.34
CA ILE A 65 -2.53 2.67 0.49
C ILE A 65 -1.46 1.68 0.95
N TYR A 66 -1.79 0.86 1.96
CA TYR A 66 -0.88 -0.14 2.50
C TYR A 66 -0.50 -1.20 1.45
N MET A 67 -1.48 -1.63 0.65
CA MET A 67 -1.23 -2.56 -0.44
C MET A 67 -0.39 -1.92 -1.56
N GLY A 68 -0.62 -0.64 -1.87
CA GLY A 68 0.22 0.14 -2.79
C GLY A 68 1.68 0.20 -2.34
N ALA A 69 1.91 0.46 -1.06
CA ALA A 69 3.25 0.47 -0.48
C ALA A 69 3.93 -0.91 -0.56
N PHE A 70 3.21 -2.01 -0.30
CA PHE A 70 3.76 -3.36 -0.44
C PHE A 70 4.13 -3.73 -1.86
N ILE A 71 3.32 -3.32 -2.84
CA ILE A 71 3.64 -3.55 -4.25
C ILE A 71 4.94 -2.82 -4.63
N ALA A 72 5.11 -1.59 -4.17
CA ALA A 72 6.31 -0.80 -4.42
C ALA A 72 7.56 -1.36 -3.73
N MET A 73 7.41 -2.14 -2.65
CA MET A 73 8.50 -2.80 -1.93
C MET A 73 9.24 -3.85 -2.78
N GLY A 74 8.61 -4.39 -3.83
CA GLY A 74 9.23 -5.39 -4.69
C GLY A 74 10.45 -4.81 -5.41
N SER A 75 11.66 -5.28 -5.08
CA SER A 75 12.94 -4.73 -5.55
C SER A 75 13.02 -4.50 -7.08
N ARG A 76 12.37 -5.36 -7.87
CA ARG A 76 12.31 -5.24 -9.34
C ARG A 76 11.49 -4.03 -9.83
N VAL A 77 10.49 -3.59 -9.05
CA VAL A 77 9.64 -2.43 -9.39
C VAL A 77 10.42 -1.13 -9.20
N VAL A 78 11.31 -1.08 -8.22
CA VAL A 78 12.15 0.10 -7.95
C VAL A 78 13.25 0.26 -9.01
N GLU A 79 13.88 -0.85 -9.42
CA GLU A 79 14.97 -0.83 -10.40
C GLU A 79 14.50 -0.50 -11.82
N ALA A 80 13.24 -0.79 -12.15
CA ALA A 80 12.73 -0.70 -13.51
C ALA A 80 11.98 0.61 -13.83
N GLY A 81 12.01 1.58 -12.91
CA GLY A 81 11.62 2.97 -13.15
C GLY A 81 10.14 3.31 -12.94
N PRO A 82 9.81 4.62 -12.95
CA PRO A 82 8.50 5.13 -12.54
C PRO A 82 7.33 4.69 -13.45
N TRP A 83 7.62 4.30 -14.69
CA TRP A 83 6.61 3.81 -15.64
C TRP A 83 6.01 2.47 -15.20
N GLN A 84 6.80 1.59 -14.58
CA GLN A 84 6.27 0.33 -14.09
C GLN A 84 5.36 0.51 -12.88
N ILE A 85 5.61 1.52 -12.04
CA ILE A 85 4.73 1.83 -10.90
C ILE A 85 3.31 2.15 -11.37
N LEU A 86 3.17 2.87 -12.49
CA LEU A 86 1.85 3.14 -13.09
C LEU A 86 1.15 1.84 -13.51
N TRP A 87 1.85 0.96 -14.23
CA TRP A 87 1.28 -0.33 -14.67
C TRP A 87 0.87 -1.22 -13.50
N VAL A 88 1.73 -1.32 -12.48
CA VAL A 88 1.42 -2.16 -11.32
C VAL A 88 0.34 -1.52 -10.44
N SER A 89 0.20 -0.19 -10.43
CA SER A 89 -0.92 0.48 -9.75
C SER A 89 -2.27 0.21 -10.45
N VAL A 90 -2.29 0.22 -11.78
CA VAL A 90 -3.50 -0.11 -12.57
C VAL A 90 -3.90 -1.57 -12.37
N LEU A 91 -2.95 -2.50 -12.49
CA LEU A 91 -3.21 -3.91 -12.29
C LEU A 91 -3.56 -4.23 -10.82
N GLY A 92 -2.82 -3.65 -9.87
CA GLY A 92 -3.00 -3.86 -8.44
C GLY A 92 -4.35 -3.36 -7.94
N SER A 93 -4.77 -2.15 -8.34
CA SER A 93 -6.09 -1.62 -7.99
C SER A 93 -7.25 -2.41 -8.61
N THR A 94 -7.08 -2.89 -9.86
CA THR A 94 -8.07 -3.73 -10.54
C THR A 94 -8.25 -5.06 -9.81
N ILE A 95 -7.15 -5.74 -9.51
CA ILE A 95 -7.14 -7.00 -8.75
C ILE A 95 -7.71 -6.77 -7.34
N TYR A 96 -7.33 -5.67 -6.68
CA TYR A 96 -7.86 -5.33 -5.36
C TYR A 96 -9.37 -5.12 -5.39
N PHE A 97 -9.91 -4.44 -6.39
CA PHE A 97 -11.35 -4.25 -6.52
C PHE A 97 -12.09 -5.57 -6.67
N LEU A 98 -11.51 -6.52 -7.41
CA LEU A 98 -12.08 -7.84 -7.65
C LEU A 98 -12.03 -8.74 -6.40
N ILE A 99 -10.96 -8.65 -5.62
CA ILE A 99 -10.69 -9.53 -4.45
C ILE A 99 -11.20 -8.93 -3.13
N SER A 100 -11.35 -7.61 -3.05
CA SER A 100 -11.85 -6.88 -1.88
C SER A 100 -13.14 -7.45 -1.25
N PRO A 101 -14.14 -7.96 -2.00
CA PRO A 101 -15.32 -8.57 -1.37
C PRO A 101 -15.06 -9.92 -0.69
N TYR A 102 -14.04 -10.68 -1.12
CA TYR A 102 -13.76 -12.03 -0.62
C TYR A 102 -12.79 -12.05 0.56
N PHE A 103 -11.82 -11.14 0.62
CA PHE A 103 -10.71 -11.19 1.58
C PHE A 103 -10.72 -10.01 2.56
N LYS A 104 -11.74 -9.95 3.41
CA LYS A 104 -11.81 -8.94 4.48
C LYS A 104 -10.87 -9.30 5.64
N GLY A 105 -9.94 -8.41 5.98
CA GLY A 105 -9.16 -8.46 7.23
C GLY A 105 -7.88 -9.31 7.23
N MET A 106 -7.49 -9.93 6.10
CA MET A 106 -6.27 -10.74 6.05
C MET A 106 -4.97 -9.92 6.00
N GLY A 107 -4.99 -8.75 5.34
CA GLY A 107 -3.78 -7.93 5.14
C GLY A 107 -3.12 -7.44 6.44
N GLY A 108 -3.90 -7.00 7.43
CA GLY A 108 -3.36 -6.49 8.69
C GLY A 108 -2.65 -7.55 9.53
N ARG A 109 -3.14 -8.80 9.49
CA ARG A 109 -2.51 -9.93 10.21
C ARG A 109 -1.16 -10.29 9.60
N LEU A 110 -1.08 -10.34 8.27
CA LEU A 110 0.17 -10.61 7.55
C LEU A 110 1.20 -9.49 7.75
N GLY A 111 0.76 -8.23 7.77
CA GLY A 111 1.63 -7.07 8.04
C GLY A 111 2.26 -7.10 9.43
N LEU A 112 1.49 -7.45 10.47
CA LEU A 112 2.01 -7.58 11.84
C LEU A 112 3.08 -8.68 11.95
N ILE A 113 2.85 -9.83 11.30
CA ILE A 113 3.82 -10.94 11.28
C ILE A 113 5.13 -10.50 10.60
N ALA A 114 5.02 -9.80 9.47
CA ALA A 114 6.20 -9.27 8.76
C ALA A 114 6.97 -8.21 9.58
N PHE A 115 6.25 -7.37 10.31
CA PHE A 115 6.84 -6.36 11.20
C PHE A 115 7.61 -7.01 12.37
N ILE A 116 6.97 -7.94 13.09
CA ILE A 116 7.61 -8.66 14.21
C ILE A 116 8.86 -9.41 13.73
N SER A 117 8.77 -10.11 12.59
CA SER A 117 9.91 -10.84 12.02
C SER A 117 11.07 -9.91 11.65
N SER A 118 10.76 -8.76 11.03
CA SER A 118 11.79 -7.77 10.65
C SER A 118 12.44 -7.08 11.85
N LEU A 119 11.65 -6.80 12.89
CA LEU A 119 12.14 -6.20 14.14
C LEU A 119 13.04 -7.18 14.89
N LEU A 120 12.65 -8.45 14.98
CA LEU A 120 13.46 -9.51 15.59
C LEU A 120 14.80 -9.66 14.85
N GLY A 121 14.77 -9.73 13.51
CA GLY A 121 15.99 -9.82 12.72
C GLY A 121 16.92 -8.61 12.85
N TRP A 122 16.36 -7.40 13.02
CA TRP A 122 17.16 -6.21 13.31
C TRP A 122 17.79 -6.25 14.71
N ALA A 123 17.03 -6.67 15.73
CA ALA A 123 17.52 -6.81 17.10
C ALA A 123 18.68 -7.82 17.19
N MET A 124 18.56 -8.95 16.48
CA MET A 124 19.63 -9.96 16.43
C MET A 124 20.92 -9.43 15.80
N ARG A 125 20.82 -8.58 14.76
CA ARG A 125 21.99 -7.98 14.12
C ARG A 125 22.70 -6.95 15.01
N HIS A 126 21.99 -6.30 15.92
CA HIS A 126 22.59 -5.28 16.79
C HIS A 126 23.25 -5.87 18.05
N TRP A 127 22.95 -7.13 18.37
CA TRP A 127 23.49 -7.87 19.52
C TRP A 127 24.70 -8.75 19.18
N LEU A 128 25.06 -8.85 17.89
CA LEU A 128 26.21 -9.58 17.35
C LEU A 128 27.23 -8.60 16.78
#